data_AF-A0A849N9X1-F1
#
_entry.id   AF-A0A849N9X1-F1
#
_cell.length_a   1.000
_cell.length_b   1.000
_cell.length_c   1.000
_cell.angle_alpha   90.00
_cell.angle_beta   90.00
_cell.angle_gamma   90.00
#
_symmetry.space_group_name_H-M   'P 1'
#
loop_
_entity.id
_entity.type
_entity.pdbx_description
1 polymer ?
#
loop_
_entity_poly.entity_id
_entity_poly.type
_entity_poly.pdbx_seq_one_letter_code
_entity_poly.pdbx_strand_id
1 'polypeptide(L)'
;MNYSLGIFNTNFKDAHMEAVLKPREVNSLSALADRLDAIKVEKAQLANEEKAIEAEILGRYESDIADLYKTKGDAFGAVNLTEDDLTLSVTVPKKVEWDQDKLAAIHADIRANGADPAEYMTVEYGVPESKYKAWPVAICQQFEPARTVTPGRANLVIKRKGGE
;
A
#
# COMPACT_ATOMS: atom_id res chain seq x y z
N MET A 1 -80.31 -43.67 -11.95
CA MET A 1 -79.20 -43.23 -12.82
C MET A 1 -78.58 -42.03 -12.14
N ASN A 2 -77.51 -42.26 -11.38
CA ASN A 2 -77.03 -41.31 -10.39
C ASN A 2 -75.98 -40.39 -11.00
N TYR A 3 -76.33 -39.10 -11.15
CA TYR A 3 -75.41 -37.99 -11.14
C TYR A 3 -75.64 -37.25 -9.82
N SER A 4 -74.61 -37.09 -8.98
CA SER A 4 -74.57 -36.00 -8.00
C SER A 4 -73.14 -35.74 -7.52
N LEU A 5 -72.82 -34.45 -7.57
CA LEU A 5 -71.69 -33.73 -6.97
C LEU A 5 -71.48 -34.01 -5.48
N GLY A 6 -70.24 -33.74 -5.04
CA GLY A 6 -69.85 -33.52 -3.64
C GLY A 6 -68.97 -34.65 -3.12
N ILE A 7 -67.91 -34.46 -2.32
CA ILE A 7 -67.57 -33.42 -1.35
C ILE A 7 -66.10 -33.64 -0.97
N PHE A 8 -65.38 -32.55 -0.68
CA PHE A 8 -64.21 -32.40 0.21
C PHE A 8 -63.36 -33.64 0.50
N ASN A 9 -62.12 -33.65 0.00
CA ASN A 9 -61.08 -34.49 0.57
C ASN A 9 -60.42 -33.77 1.75
N THR A 10 -60.72 -34.24 2.96
CA THR A 10 -60.12 -33.83 4.24
C THR A 10 -58.69 -34.36 4.39
N ASN A 11 -57.78 -33.44 4.73
CA ASN A 11 -56.58 -33.56 5.58
C ASN A 11 -55.80 -34.89 5.63
N PHE A 12 -54.48 -34.82 5.44
CA PHE A 12 -53.50 -34.86 6.55
C PHE A 12 -52.06 -34.71 6.02
N LYS A 13 -51.31 -33.78 6.61
CA LYS A 13 -49.83 -33.70 6.72
C LYS A 13 -48.98 -34.22 5.55
N ASP A 14 -48.24 -33.32 4.91
CA ASP A 14 -46.78 -33.42 4.99
C ASP A 14 -46.12 -32.09 4.65
N ALA A 15 -45.28 -31.67 5.58
CA ALA A 15 -44.44 -30.51 5.49
C ALA A 15 -43.22 -30.85 4.63
N HIS A 16 -43.09 -30.23 3.47
CA HIS A 16 -41.77 -30.04 2.85
C HIS A 16 -41.67 -28.61 2.33
N MET A 17 -41.05 -27.81 3.20
CA MET A 17 -40.53 -26.48 2.97
C MET A 17 -39.34 -26.59 2.00
N GLU A 18 -39.59 -26.46 0.70
CA GLU A 18 -38.52 -26.04 -0.23
C GLU A 18 -38.51 -24.52 -0.27
N ALA A 19 -37.74 -23.94 0.64
CA ALA A 19 -37.30 -22.57 0.52
C ALA A 19 -36.39 -22.48 -0.71
N VAL A 20 -36.91 -21.89 -1.78
CA VAL A 20 -36.15 -21.51 -2.98
C VAL A 20 -34.99 -20.59 -2.55
N LEU A 21 -33.80 -21.18 -2.42
CA LEU A 21 -32.55 -20.46 -2.19
C LEU A 21 -32.33 -19.51 -3.38
N LYS A 22 -32.28 -18.21 -3.10
CA LYS A 22 -32.05 -17.16 -4.10
C LYS A 22 -30.61 -17.25 -4.63
N PRO A 23 -30.36 -17.36 -5.94
CA PRO A 23 -29.01 -17.48 -6.50
C PRO A 23 -28.22 -16.13 -6.55
N ARG A 24 -28.32 -15.28 -5.52
CA ARG A 24 -27.64 -13.95 -5.46
C ARG A 24 -26.54 -13.84 -4.38
N GLU A 25 -26.37 -14.84 -3.52
CA GLU A 25 -25.48 -14.75 -2.36
C GLU A 25 -23.99 -14.80 -2.66
N VAL A 26 -23.58 -15.35 -3.81
CA VAL A 26 -22.15 -15.50 -4.17
C VAL A 26 -21.43 -14.15 -4.40
N ASN A 27 -22.17 -13.02 -4.46
CA ASN A 27 -21.64 -11.68 -4.78
C ASN A 27 -22.25 -10.54 -3.93
N SER A 28 -22.69 -10.80 -2.70
CA SER A 28 -23.13 -9.69 -1.83
C SER A 28 -21.94 -8.82 -1.41
N LEU A 29 -22.15 -7.50 -1.28
CA LEU A 29 -21.09 -6.58 -0.84
C LEU A 29 -20.55 -6.95 0.54
N SER A 30 -21.39 -7.50 1.42
CA SER A 30 -20.97 -8.03 2.73
C SER A 30 -20.05 -9.23 2.58
N ALA A 31 -20.41 -10.23 1.77
CA ALA A 31 -19.55 -11.40 1.54
C ALA A 31 -18.21 -11.01 0.89
N LEU A 32 -18.22 -10.05 -0.03
CA LEU A 32 -16.99 -9.52 -0.64
C LEU A 32 -16.15 -8.71 0.36
N ALA A 33 -16.77 -7.97 1.27
CA ALA A 33 -16.08 -7.24 2.33
C ALA A 33 -15.41 -8.20 3.31
N ASP A 34 -16.14 -9.22 3.78
CA ASP A 34 -15.61 -10.20 4.73
C ASP A 34 -14.46 -11.01 4.10
N ARG A 35 -14.58 -11.39 2.83
CA ARG A 35 -13.50 -12.04 2.08
C ARG A 35 -12.28 -11.12 1.90
N LEU A 36 -12.50 -9.83 1.62
CA LEU A 36 -11.40 -8.86 1.49
C LEU A 36 -10.67 -8.68 2.82
N ASP A 37 -11.41 -8.62 3.93
CA ASP A 37 -10.82 -8.50 5.26
C ASP A 37 -10.05 -9.77 5.66
N ALA A 38 -10.58 -10.96 5.36
CA ALA A 38 -9.86 -12.22 5.56
C ALA A 38 -8.54 -12.25 4.77
N ILE A 39 -8.55 -11.87 3.49
CA ILE A 39 -7.34 -11.81 2.65
C ILE A 39 -6.34 -10.79 3.21
N LYS A 40 -6.79 -9.63 3.72
CA LYS A 40 -5.89 -8.64 4.33
C LYS A 40 -5.23 -9.18 5.59
N VAL A 41 -5.97 -9.90 6.43
CA VAL A 41 -5.43 -10.54 7.64
C VAL A 41 -4.39 -11.59 7.26
N GLU A 42 -4.72 -12.48 6.32
CA GLU A 42 -3.80 -13.51 5.83
C GLU A 42 -2.54 -12.91 5.23
N LYS A 43 -2.68 -11.89 4.36
CA LYS A 43 -1.54 -11.18 3.78
C LYS A 43 -0.64 -10.55 4.86
N ALA A 44 -1.24 -9.96 5.90
CA ALA A 44 -0.48 -9.37 6.99
C ALA A 44 0.26 -10.44 7.80
N GLN A 45 -0.35 -11.60 8.02
CA GLN A 45 0.29 -12.74 8.68
C GLN A 45 1.47 -13.27 7.87
N LEU A 46 1.27 -13.57 6.58
CA LEU A 46 2.33 -14.05 5.69
C LEU A 46 3.48 -13.04 5.60
N ALA A 47 3.20 -11.74 5.52
CA ALA A 47 4.23 -10.71 5.51
C ALA A 47 5.00 -10.62 6.84
N ASN A 48 4.38 -10.99 7.97
CA ASN A 48 5.07 -11.04 9.26
C ASN A 48 5.92 -12.30 9.39
N GLU A 49 5.43 -13.45 8.90
CA GLU A 49 6.17 -14.71 8.85
C GLU A 49 7.40 -14.60 7.94
N GLU A 50 7.25 -14.02 6.75
CA GLU A 50 8.35 -13.69 5.83
C GLU A 50 9.44 -12.88 6.53
N LYS A 51 9.07 -11.77 7.16
CA LYS A 51 10.01 -10.93 7.92
C LYS A 51 10.67 -11.65 9.09
N ALA A 52 9.93 -12.52 9.78
CA ALA A 52 10.47 -13.29 10.89
C ALA A 52 11.55 -14.28 10.40
N ILE A 53 11.30 -14.95 9.27
CA ILE A 53 12.27 -15.86 8.64
C ILE A 53 13.50 -15.08 8.15
N GLU A 54 13.31 -13.95 7.47
CA GLU A 54 14.42 -13.08 7.03
C GLU A 54 15.29 -12.63 8.23
N ALA A 55 14.65 -12.22 9.32
CA ALA A 55 15.35 -11.82 10.54
C ALA A 55 16.09 -13.00 11.20
N GLU A 56 15.51 -14.20 11.20
CA GLU A 56 16.19 -15.40 11.69
C GLU A 56 17.43 -15.73 10.86
N ILE A 57 17.33 -15.68 9.53
CA ILE A 57 18.47 -15.89 8.63
C ILE A 57 19.57 -14.86 8.91
N LEU A 58 19.22 -13.57 8.95
CA LEU A 58 20.20 -12.51 9.22
C LEU A 58 20.84 -12.65 10.61
N GLY A 59 20.06 -13.01 11.64
CA GLY A 59 20.57 -13.25 12.98
C GLY A 59 21.51 -14.45 13.06
N ARG A 60 21.23 -15.52 12.31
CA ARG A 60 22.09 -16.71 12.27
C ARG A 60 23.47 -16.41 11.68
N TYR A 61 23.52 -15.61 10.62
CA TYR A 61 24.76 -15.30 9.90
C TYR A 61 25.36 -13.93 10.27
N GLU A 62 24.90 -13.29 11.36
CA GLU A 62 25.31 -11.93 11.74
C GLU A 62 26.84 -11.80 11.86
N SER A 63 27.49 -12.78 12.50
CA SER A 63 28.94 -12.78 12.69
C SER A 63 29.70 -12.95 11.38
N ASP A 64 29.27 -13.89 10.52
CA ASP A 64 29.89 -14.13 9.22
C ASP A 64 29.77 -12.90 8.30
N ILE A 65 28.59 -12.27 8.28
CA ILE A 65 28.33 -11.02 7.56
C ILE A 65 29.27 -9.91 8.05
N ALA A 66 29.42 -9.75 9.36
CA ALA A 66 30.28 -8.73 9.96
C ALA A 66 31.77 -8.94 9.57
N ASP A 67 32.23 -10.18 9.55
CA ASP A 67 33.60 -10.51 9.16
C ASP A 67 33.85 -10.36 7.66
N LEU A 68 32.85 -10.65 6.81
CA LEU A 68 32.89 -10.37 5.38
C LEU A 68 33.01 -8.86 5.11
N TYR A 69 32.24 -8.02 5.82
CA TYR A 69 32.35 -6.56 5.68
C TYR A 69 33.69 -6.02 6.19
N LYS A 70 34.22 -6.55 7.31
CA LYS A 70 35.56 -6.20 7.79
C LYS A 70 36.64 -6.55 6.76
N THR A 71 36.56 -7.74 6.18
CA THR A 71 37.51 -8.22 5.16
C THR A 71 37.42 -7.38 3.88
N LYS A 72 36.21 -7.00 3.49
CA LYS A 72 35.95 -6.09 2.36
C LYS A 72 36.54 -4.69 2.58
N GLY A 73 36.58 -4.22 3.83
CA GLY A 73 37.10 -2.89 4.18
C GLY A 73 36.17 -1.71 3.82
N ASP A 74 34.92 -1.99 3.41
CA ASP A 74 33.87 -1.00 3.16
C ASP A 74 32.62 -1.44 3.94
N ALA A 75 31.96 -0.52 4.64
CA ALA A 75 30.72 -0.78 5.39
C ALA A 75 29.48 -0.86 4.48
N PHE A 76 29.62 -0.54 3.18
CA PHE A 76 28.52 -0.49 2.23
C PHE A 76 28.69 -1.51 1.08
N GLY A 77 27.64 -1.68 0.28
CA GLY A 77 27.57 -2.60 -0.85
C GLY A 77 27.27 -4.04 -0.46
N ALA A 78 27.35 -4.95 -1.43
CA ALA A 78 27.04 -6.37 -1.23
C ALA A 78 28.22 -7.15 -0.62
N VAL A 79 27.91 -8.14 0.21
CA VAL A 79 28.75 -9.27 0.60
C VAL A 79 27.97 -10.55 0.36
N ASN A 80 28.68 -11.63 0.01
CA ASN A 80 28.06 -12.91 -0.31
C ASN A 80 28.67 -14.00 0.58
N LEU A 81 27.80 -14.84 1.14
CA LEU A 81 28.15 -16.08 1.82
C LEU A 81 27.55 -17.25 1.04
N THR A 82 28.35 -18.24 0.70
CA THR A 82 27.88 -19.44 -0.02
C THR A 82 27.95 -20.64 0.92
N GLU A 83 26.83 -21.34 1.04
CA GLU A 83 26.69 -22.59 1.79
C GLU A 83 25.95 -23.59 0.90
N ASP A 84 26.55 -24.77 0.68
CA ASP A 84 26.08 -25.79 -0.26
C ASP A 84 25.75 -25.22 -1.67
N ASP A 85 24.48 -25.27 -2.07
CA ASP A 85 23.96 -24.75 -3.34
C ASP A 85 23.30 -23.36 -3.22
N LEU A 86 23.37 -22.73 -2.04
CA LEU A 86 22.76 -21.44 -1.74
C LEU A 86 23.80 -20.34 -1.60
N THR A 87 23.42 -19.12 -1.97
CA THR A 87 24.21 -17.91 -1.73
C THR A 87 23.36 -16.85 -1.05
N LEU A 88 23.72 -16.52 0.18
CA LEU A 88 23.17 -15.40 0.92
C LEU A 88 23.89 -14.11 0.49
N SER A 89 23.17 -13.21 -0.16
CA SER A 89 23.68 -11.88 -0.53
C SER A 89 23.09 -10.82 0.39
N VAL A 90 23.94 -10.13 1.15
CA VAL A 90 23.55 -9.04 2.04
C VAL A 90 24.10 -7.74 1.48
N THR A 91 23.20 -6.77 1.23
CA THR A 91 23.57 -5.47 0.67
C THR A 91 23.20 -4.34 1.61
N VAL A 92 24.21 -3.59 2.05
CA VAL A 92 24.02 -2.33 2.77
C VAL A 92 24.06 -1.19 1.74
N PRO A 93 22.94 -0.51 1.46
CA PRO A 93 22.94 0.57 0.47
C PRO A 93 23.73 1.78 0.98
N LYS A 94 24.40 2.50 0.07
CA LYS A 94 24.95 3.82 0.37
C LYS A 94 23.79 4.82 0.44
N LYS A 95 23.57 5.42 1.60
CA LYS A 95 22.61 6.51 1.76
C LYS A 95 23.37 7.82 1.79
N VAL A 96 23.08 8.70 0.83
CA VAL A 96 23.57 10.08 0.80
C VAL A 96 22.43 10.96 1.29
N GLU A 97 22.65 11.67 2.39
CA GLU A 97 21.74 12.67 2.91
C GLU A 97 22.34 14.05 2.71
N TRP A 98 21.53 14.97 2.18
CA TRP A 98 21.94 16.34 1.96
C TRP A 98 21.27 17.27 2.96
N ASP A 99 22.07 18.09 3.63
CA ASP A 99 21.61 19.17 4.49
C ASP A 99 20.96 20.27 3.63
N GLN A 100 19.64 20.39 3.74
CA GLN A 100 18.86 21.28 2.89
C GLN A 100 19.14 22.76 3.17
N ASP A 101 19.46 23.13 4.41
CA ASP A 101 19.79 24.51 4.74
C ASP A 101 21.12 24.91 4.10
N LYS A 102 22.09 23.98 4.11
CA LYS A 102 23.36 24.18 3.39
C LYS A 102 23.17 24.21 1.88
N LEU A 103 22.35 23.33 1.31
CA LEU A 103 22.05 23.38 -0.13
C LEU A 103 21.37 24.70 -0.53
N ALA A 104 20.45 25.22 0.28
CA ALA A 104 19.82 26.50 0.04
C ALA A 104 20.82 27.66 0.08
N ALA A 105 21.77 27.64 1.03
CA ALA A 105 22.86 28.62 1.10
C ALA A 105 23.75 28.55 -0.15
N ILE A 106 24.19 27.34 -0.55
CA ILE A 106 24.99 27.13 -1.77
C ILE A 106 24.23 27.61 -3.01
N HIS A 107 22.93 27.31 -3.12
CA HIS A 107 22.09 27.79 -4.21
C HIS A 107 22.06 29.32 -4.29
N ALA A 108 21.91 30.01 -3.15
CA ALA A 108 21.93 31.46 -3.09
C ALA A 108 23.29 32.05 -3.50
N ASP A 109 24.38 31.44 -3.03
CA ASP A 109 25.75 31.87 -3.32
C ASP A 109 26.09 31.71 -4.80
N ILE A 110 25.73 30.58 -5.43
CA ILE A 110 25.94 30.36 -6.87
C ILE A 110 25.25 31.47 -7.68
N ARG A 111 23.99 31.77 -7.32
CA ARG A 111 23.22 32.82 -7.98
C ARG A 111 23.81 34.21 -7.76
N ALA A 112 24.31 34.51 -6.56
CA ALA A 112 24.95 35.80 -6.25
C ALA A 112 26.24 36.02 -7.06
N ASN A 113 26.96 34.95 -7.37
CA ASN A 113 28.16 34.97 -8.23
C ASN A 113 27.84 34.96 -9.73
N GLY A 114 26.57 35.00 -10.12
CA GLY A 114 26.13 35.09 -11.51
C GLY A 114 26.12 33.76 -12.29
N ALA A 115 26.31 32.63 -11.60
CA ALA A 115 26.17 31.30 -12.19
C ALA A 115 24.74 30.76 -11.99
N ASP A 116 24.37 29.73 -12.76
CA ASP A 116 23.07 29.06 -12.65
C ASP A 116 23.16 27.85 -11.69
N PRO A 117 22.44 27.83 -10.56
CA PRO A 117 22.38 26.67 -9.67
C PRO A 117 21.89 25.39 -10.35
N ALA A 118 21.08 25.49 -11.42
CA ALA A 118 20.54 24.32 -12.11
C ALA A 118 21.62 23.45 -12.79
N GLU A 119 22.82 23.98 -13.03
CA GLU A 119 23.96 23.21 -13.56
C GLU A 119 24.55 22.24 -12.52
N TYR A 120 24.29 22.47 -11.23
CA TYR A 120 24.91 21.74 -10.13
C TYR A 120 23.90 20.96 -9.27
N MET A 121 22.63 21.35 -9.30
CA MET A 121 21.58 20.72 -8.51
C MET A 121 20.22 20.75 -9.19
N THR A 122 19.39 19.74 -8.94
CA THR A 122 17.99 19.74 -9.36
C THR A 122 17.15 20.49 -8.34
N VAL A 123 16.37 21.47 -8.82
CA VAL A 123 15.42 22.24 -8.00
C VAL A 123 14.01 21.86 -8.42
N GLU A 124 13.25 21.30 -7.48
CA GLU A 124 11.82 21.04 -7.67
C GLU A 124 10.99 22.08 -6.89
N TYR A 125 10.05 22.73 -7.58
CA TYR A 125 9.12 23.65 -6.95
C TYR A 125 7.84 22.92 -6.57
N GLY A 126 7.62 22.76 -5.27
CA GLY A 126 6.42 22.16 -4.71
C GLY A 126 5.52 23.19 -4.05
N VAL A 127 4.23 23.22 -4.44
CA VAL A 127 3.21 23.98 -3.72
C VAL A 127 2.29 22.99 -2.99
N PRO A 128 2.33 22.92 -1.65
CA PRO A 128 1.39 22.08 -0.92
C PRO A 128 -0.05 22.54 -1.18
N GLU A 129 -0.89 21.66 -1.70
CA GLU A 129 -2.28 21.96 -2.08
C GLU A 129 -3.11 22.49 -0.89
N SER A 130 -2.78 22.07 0.33
CA SER A 130 -3.40 22.59 1.56
C SER A 130 -3.08 24.05 1.81
N LYS A 131 -1.83 24.48 1.55
CA LYS A 131 -1.41 25.88 1.65
C LYS A 131 -2.06 26.71 0.55
N TYR A 132 -2.03 26.21 -0.68
CA TYR A 132 -2.68 26.85 -1.83
C TYR A 132 -4.14 27.20 -1.55
N LYS A 133 -4.93 26.26 -1.00
CA LYS A 133 -6.34 26.49 -0.64
C LYS A 133 -6.56 27.49 0.51
N ALA A 134 -5.56 27.68 1.36
CA ALA A 134 -5.64 28.59 2.50
C ALA A 134 -5.22 30.03 2.15
N TRP A 135 -4.67 30.26 0.94
CA TRP A 135 -4.19 31.57 0.52
C TRP A 135 -5.32 32.49 0.04
N PRO A 136 -5.12 33.82 0.09
CA PRO A 136 -5.98 34.76 -0.61
C PRO A 136 -6.06 34.47 -2.11
N VAL A 137 -7.25 34.67 -2.69
CA VAL A 137 -7.55 34.39 -4.11
C VAL A 137 -6.54 35.04 -5.07
N ALA A 138 -6.10 36.26 -4.77
CA ALA A 138 -5.14 37.00 -5.60
C ALA A 138 -3.79 36.27 -5.74
N ILE A 139 -3.34 35.55 -4.71
CA ILE A 139 -2.11 34.75 -4.77
C ILE A 139 -2.39 33.47 -5.57
N CYS A 140 -3.52 32.80 -5.31
CA CYS A 140 -3.89 31.58 -6.03
C CYS A 140 -3.92 31.76 -7.56
N GLN A 141 -4.43 32.90 -8.02
CA GLN A 141 -4.52 33.25 -9.44
C GLN A 141 -3.16 33.26 -10.16
N GLN A 142 -2.08 33.60 -9.47
CA GLN A 142 -0.73 33.61 -10.05
C GLN A 142 -0.19 32.19 -10.31
N PHE A 143 -0.67 31.20 -9.56
CA PHE A 143 -0.23 29.81 -9.64
C PHE A 143 -1.17 28.92 -10.48
N GLU A 144 -2.39 29.38 -10.78
CA GLU A 144 -3.36 28.61 -11.61
C GLU A 144 -2.79 28.14 -12.96
N PRO A 145 -2.04 28.96 -13.74
CA PRO A 145 -1.46 28.50 -15.00
C PRO A 145 -0.48 27.32 -14.85
N ALA A 146 0.14 27.18 -13.68
CA ALA A 146 1.05 26.07 -13.37
C ALA A 146 0.34 24.89 -12.69
N ARG A 147 -0.96 25.00 -12.39
CA ARG A 147 -1.74 24.02 -11.64
C ARG A 147 -2.53 23.13 -12.60
N THR A 148 -2.22 21.84 -12.59
CA THR A 148 -3.01 20.83 -13.31
C THR A 148 -3.72 19.92 -12.31
N VAL A 149 -5.04 19.77 -12.44
CA VAL A 149 -5.83 18.84 -11.62
C VAL A 149 -6.34 17.71 -12.51
N THR A 150 -5.80 16.51 -12.30
CA THR A 150 -6.30 15.28 -12.91
C THR A 150 -6.97 14.39 -11.86
N PRO A 151 -8.01 13.63 -12.23
CA PRO A 151 -8.58 12.66 -11.31
C PRO A 151 -7.51 11.63 -10.92
N GLY A 152 -7.29 11.48 -9.62
CA GLY A 152 -6.40 10.46 -9.08
C GLY A 152 -6.98 9.05 -9.20
N ARG A 153 -6.18 8.05 -8.81
CA ARG A 153 -6.62 6.66 -8.75
C ARG A 153 -7.84 6.53 -7.82
N ALA A 154 -8.88 5.84 -8.29
CA ALA A 154 -10.04 5.54 -7.47
C ALA A 154 -9.62 4.74 -6.22
N ASN A 155 -10.01 5.22 -5.04
CA ASN A 155 -9.79 4.53 -3.77
C ASN A 155 -11.06 3.78 -3.37
N LEU A 156 -10.94 2.48 -3.13
CA LEU A 156 -12.04 1.63 -2.69
C LEU A 156 -12.06 1.57 -1.16
N VAL A 157 -13.13 2.08 -0.55
CA VAL A 157 -13.36 2.00 0.90
C VAL A 157 -14.74 1.42 1.15
N ILE A 158 -14.81 0.29 1.86
CA ILE A 158 -16.07 -0.31 2.31
C ILE A 158 -16.32 0.16 3.75
N LYS A 159 -17.49 0.75 4.02
CA LYS A 159 -17.94 1.16 5.37
C LYS A 159 -19.22 0.39 5.71
N ARG A 160 -19.26 -0.26 6.87
CA ARG A 160 -20.52 -0.82 7.42
C ARG A 160 -21.38 0.34 7.91
N LYS A 161 -22.65 0.41 7.49
CA LYS A 161 -23.60 1.37 8.10
C LYS A 161 -23.72 0.99 9.59
N GLY A 162 -23.61 1.99 10.47
CA GLY A 162 -23.62 1.78 11.92
C GLY A 162 -24.77 0.87 12.35
N GLY A 163 -24.44 -0.13 13.16
CA GLY A 163 -25.42 -0.79 14.02
C GLY A 163 -25.74 0.16 15.15
N GLU A 164 -27.04 0.35 15.37
CA GLU A 164 -27.58 0.92 16.61
C GLU A 164 -27.25 -0.01 17.80
#